data_AF-A0A3D8Z047-F1
#
_entry.id   AF-A0A3D8Z047-F1
#
_cell.length_a   1.000
_cell.length_b   1.000
_cell.length_c   1.000
_cell.angle_alpha   90.00
_cell.angle_beta   90.00
_cell.angle_gamma   90.00
#
_symmetry.space_group_name_H-M   'P 1'
#
loop_
_entity.id
_entity.type
_entity.pdbx_description
1 polymer ?
#
loop_
_entity_poly.entity_id
_entity_poly.type
_entity_poly.pdbx_seq_one_letter_code
_entity_poly.pdbx_strand_id
1 'polypeptide(L)'
;MKKVAAAFLALTLILSPIGTIVFNDHSPSAEAKGYKSGKRGFTPNQNNFNKPVVDKKKDNASFTKKNGSQTAKPKSRGIMKGLMLGGLAGILFGSLFANMGILGSILGLLVNVFAIIAIIGVVRMVYMYFKKKKQDKDDMHRWQN
;
A
#
# COMPACT_ATOMS: atom_id res chain seq x y z
N MET A 1 19.82 1.81 18.66
CA MET A 1 18.38 1.97 18.97
C MET A 1 17.53 2.11 17.70
N LYS A 2 17.65 3.19 16.92
CA LYS A 2 16.87 3.43 15.69
C LYS A 2 16.90 2.34 14.60
N LYS A 3 18.02 1.63 14.43
CA LYS A 3 18.15 0.52 13.48
C LYS A 3 17.45 -0.76 13.94
N VAL A 4 17.44 -1.00 15.25
CA VAL A 4 16.78 -2.15 15.87
C VAL A 4 15.26 -1.96 15.86
N ALA A 5 14.79 -0.75 16.19
CA ALA A 5 13.38 -0.39 16.06
C ALA A 5 12.88 -0.51 14.61
N ALA A 6 13.68 -0.09 13.62
CA ALA A 6 13.35 -0.26 12.21
C ALA A 6 13.31 -1.74 11.78
N ALA A 7 14.22 -2.57 12.30
CA ALA A 7 14.23 -4.01 12.04
C ALA A 7 13.00 -4.72 12.64
N PHE A 8 12.62 -4.37 13.88
CA PHE A 8 11.40 -4.89 14.51
C PHE A 8 10.15 -4.45 13.75
N LEU A 9 10.06 -3.18 13.35
CA LEU A 9 8.93 -2.66 12.59
C LEU A 9 8.80 -3.32 11.20
N ALA A 10 9.93 -3.58 10.54
CA ALA A 10 9.96 -4.32 9.28
C ALA A 10 9.52 -5.79 9.48
N LEU A 11 9.98 -6.44 10.55
CA LEU A 11 9.61 -7.81 10.87
C LEU A 11 8.10 -7.91 11.16
N THR A 12 7.53 -6.99 11.93
CA THR A 12 6.09 -6.94 12.19
C THR A 12 5.27 -6.71 10.93
N LEU A 13 5.76 -5.89 9.99
CA LEU A 13 5.05 -5.63 8.74
C LEU A 13 5.04 -6.87 7.82
N ILE A 14 6.15 -7.62 7.77
CA ILE A 14 6.27 -8.83 6.95
C ILE A 14 5.39 -9.95 7.51
N LEU A 15 5.25 -10.04 8.84
CA LEU A 15 4.42 -11.07 9.50
C LEU A 15 2.93 -10.66 9.61
N SER A 16 2.58 -9.39 9.36
CA SER A 16 1.20 -8.88 9.49
C SER A 16 0.13 -9.66 8.68
N PRO A 17 0.38 -10.12 7.44
CA PRO A 17 -0.62 -10.86 6.67
C PRO A 17 -0.87 -12.29 7.18
N ILE A 18 0.00 -12.84 8.03
CA ILE A 18 -0.11 -14.22 8.50
C ILE A 18 -1.33 -14.40 9.41
N GLY A 19 -1.66 -13.38 10.23
CA GLY A 19 -2.85 -13.40 11.08
C GLY A 19 -4.15 -13.43 10.25
N THR A 20 -4.21 -12.69 9.14
CA THR A 20 -5.40 -12.68 8.28
C THR A 20 -5.60 -13.99 7.52
N ILE A 21 -4.54 -14.77 7.29
CA ILE A 21 -4.62 -16.06 6.59
C ILE A 21 -5.07 -17.17 7.55
N VAL A 22 -4.63 -17.13 8.82
CA VAL A 22 -4.93 -18.17 9.83
C VAL A 22 -6.29 -17.94 10.51
N PHE A 23 -6.72 -16.68 10.69
CA PHE A 23 -7.94 -16.35 11.43
C PHE A 23 -9.14 -15.94 10.52
N ASN A 24 -9.11 -16.28 9.23
CA ASN A 24 -10.15 -15.88 8.26
C ASN A 24 -11.51 -16.59 8.42
N ASP A 25 -11.74 -17.34 9.51
CA ASP A 25 -12.97 -18.11 9.72
C ASP A 25 -14.18 -17.26 10.14
N HIS A 26 -13.96 -15.98 10.42
CA HIS A 26 -15.05 -15.05 10.77
C HIS A 26 -15.36 -14.19 9.55
N SER A 27 -16.07 -14.78 8.60
CA SER A 27 -16.87 -13.98 7.67
C SER A 27 -17.75 -13.06 8.53
N PRO A 28 -17.68 -11.72 8.40
CA PRO A 28 -18.71 -10.88 8.97
C PRO A 28 -19.91 -11.09 8.07
N SER A 29 -20.67 -12.15 8.32
CA SER A 29 -22.04 -12.27 7.84
C SER A 29 -22.74 -11.05 8.42
N ALA A 30 -22.84 -10.00 7.62
CA ALA A 30 -23.56 -8.81 7.96
C ALA A 30 -25.01 -9.26 8.10
N GLU A 31 -25.38 -9.58 9.32
CA GLU A 31 -26.73 -9.95 9.70
C GLU A 31 -27.59 -8.72 9.43
N ALA A 32 -28.15 -8.68 8.22
CA ALA A 32 -29.05 -7.63 7.78
C ALA A 32 -30.35 -7.78 8.57
N LYS A 33 -30.32 -7.33 9.82
CA LYS A 33 -31.50 -7.20 10.67
C LYS A 33 -32.38 -6.14 10.02
N GLY A 34 -33.27 -6.61 9.15
CA GLY A 34 -34.14 -5.79 8.31
C GLY A 34 -34.85 -4.74 9.16
N TYR A 35 -34.52 -3.47 8.92
CA TYR A 35 -35.21 -2.35 9.54
C TYR A 35 -36.63 -2.31 8.98
N LYS A 36 -37.58 -2.86 9.74
CA LYS A 36 -39.01 -2.86 9.39
C LYS A 36 -39.56 -1.46 9.63
N SER A 37 -39.43 -0.60 8.63
CA SER A 37 -40.05 0.73 8.64
C SER A 37 -41.56 0.59 8.78
N GLY A 38 -42.10 1.08 9.90
CA GLY A 38 -43.54 1.15 10.12
C GLY A 38 -44.18 2.07 9.08
N LYS A 39 -45.28 1.62 8.47
CA LYS A 39 -46.02 2.37 7.45
C LYS A 39 -46.58 3.66 8.07
N ARG A 40 -45.83 4.76 8.01
CA ARG A 40 -46.31 6.07 8.41
C ARG A 40 -47.01 6.68 7.20
N GLY A 41 -48.33 6.57 7.16
CA GLY A 41 -49.16 7.21 6.15
C GLY A 41 -48.97 8.73 6.21
N PHE A 42 -48.53 9.32 5.09
CA PHE A 42 -48.58 10.76 4.89
C PHE A 42 -49.72 11.04 3.94
N THR A 43 -50.78 11.67 4.44
CA THR A 43 -51.86 12.22 3.62
C THR A 43 -51.48 13.66 3.28
N PRO A 44 -51.04 13.99 2.06
CA PRO A 44 -50.80 15.37 1.69
C PRO A 44 -52.16 16.06 1.52
N ASN A 45 -52.50 16.94 2.46
CA ASN A 45 -53.53 17.93 2.23
C ASN A 45 -53.02 18.89 1.14
N GLN A 46 -53.81 19.06 0.08
CA GLN A 46 -53.58 20.04 -0.97
C GLN A 46 -53.50 21.45 -0.36
N ASN A 47 -52.75 22.32 -1.05
CA ASN A 47 -52.63 23.76 -0.82
C ASN A 47 -51.44 24.16 0.06
N ASN A 48 -50.24 24.09 -0.52
CA ASN A 48 -49.34 25.25 -0.63
C ASN A 48 -48.09 24.84 -1.41
N PHE A 49 -47.93 25.41 -2.61
CA PHE A 49 -46.69 25.38 -3.37
C PHE A 49 -45.60 26.12 -2.58
N ASN A 50 -44.85 25.40 -1.76
CA ASN A 50 -43.58 25.88 -1.22
C ASN A 50 -42.46 24.91 -1.65
N LYS A 51 -41.67 25.43 -2.60
CA LYS A 51 -40.35 25.04 -3.12
C LYS A 51 -39.70 23.80 -2.46
N PRO A 52 -39.17 22.82 -3.24
CA PRO A 52 -38.36 21.76 -2.65
C PRO A 52 -37.08 22.37 -2.07
N VAL A 53 -36.95 22.30 -0.74
CA VAL A 53 -35.65 22.40 -0.06
C VAL A 53 -34.90 21.14 -0.44
N VAL A 54 -34.11 21.25 -1.51
CA VAL A 54 -33.07 20.30 -1.85
C VAL A 54 -32.01 20.43 -0.76
N ASP A 55 -32.00 19.51 0.20
CA ASP A 55 -30.86 19.31 1.09
C ASP A 55 -29.66 18.91 0.25
N LYS A 56 -28.91 19.93 -0.18
CA LYS A 56 -27.60 19.79 -0.80
C LYS A 56 -26.64 19.24 0.25
N LYS A 57 -26.57 17.92 0.42
CA LYS A 57 -25.31 17.30 0.85
C LYS A 57 -24.32 17.46 -0.30
N LYS A 58 -23.56 18.54 -0.20
CA LYS A 58 -22.35 18.78 -1.00
C LYS A 58 -21.30 17.74 -0.62
N ASP A 59 -21.36 16.56 -1.22
CA ASP A 59 -20.14 15.76 -1.41
C ASP A 59 -19.48 16.20 -2.71
N ASN A 60 -19.07 17.47 -2.72
CA ASN A 60 -18.06 17.93 -3.66
C ASN A 60 -16.72 17.39 -3.15
N ALA A 61 -16.39 16.17 -3.55
CA ALA A 61 -15.00 15.74 -3.68
C ALA A 61 -14.37 16.55 -4.83
N SER A 62 -14.24 17.87 -4.65
CA SER A 62 -13.47 18.74 -5.51
C SER A 62 -12.01 18.49 -5.17
N PHE A 63 -11.34 17.73 -6.04
CA PHE A 63 -9.89 17.72 -6.13
C PHE A 63 -9.42 19.14 -6.44
N THR A 64 -9.26 19.95 -5.40
CA THR A 64 -8.63 21.25 -5.52
C THR A 64 -7.15 21.01 -5.81
N LYS A 65 -6.78 21.08 -7.09
CA LYS A 65 -5.42 21.39 -7.53
C LYS A 65 -5.02 22.71 -6.86
N LYS A 66 -4.33 22.65 -5.72
CA LYS A 66 -3.52 23.78 -5.25
C LYS A 66 -2.19 23.75 -5.98
N ASN A 67 -2.14 24.44 -7.11
CA ASN A 67 -0.91 24.99 -7.62
C ASN A 67 -0.45 26.10 -6.66
N GLY A 68 0.82 26.04 -6.25
CA GLY A 68 1.56 27.19 -5.70
C GLY A 68 1.54 27.36 -4.18
N SER A 69 2.57 26.83 -3.51
CA SER A 69 3.42 27.63 -2.61
C SER A 69 4.60 26.79 -2.13
N GLN A 70 5.80 27.30 -2.40
CA GLN A 70 7.04 26.87 -1.78
C GLN A 70 6.88 26.97 -0.26
N THR A 71 7.12 25.90 0.50
CA THR A 71 7.66 25.96 1.88
C THR A 71 8.10 24.56 2.36
N ALA A 72 9.31 24.54 2.95
CA ALA A 72 9.93 23.53 3.80
C ALA A 72 10.20 22.13 3.22
N LYS A 73 11.48 21.88 2.91
CA LYS A 73 12.06 20.54 2.70
C LYS A 73 11.89 19.70 3.98
N PRO A 74 11.06 18.65 4.06
CA PRO A 74 11.19 17.67 5.11
C PRO A 74 12.33 16.72 4.70
N LYS A 75 13.35 16.62 5.55
CA LYS A 75 14.49 15.71 5.42
C LYS A 75 14.05 14.26 5.76
N SER A 76 12.98 13.76 5.13
CA SER A 76 12.43 12.39 5.30
C SER A 76 12.23 11.64 3.97
N ARG A 77 12.94 12.06 2.91
CA ARG A 77 12.73 11.65 1.50
C ARG A 77 12.95 10.17 1.16
N GLY A 78 13.41 9.32 2.08
CA GLY A 78 13.72 7.92 1.76
C GLY A 78 12.54 6.98 1.93
N ILE A 79 12.02 6.90 3.15
CA ILE A 79 11.13 5.80 3.55
C ILE A 79 9.71 6.03 3.04
N MET A 80 9.18 7.26 3.15
CA MET A 80 7.82 7.57 2.70
C MET A 80 7.70 7.57 1.18
N LYS A 81 8.75 7.99 0.46
CA LYS A 81 8.78 7.87 -1.01
C LYS A 81 8.95 6.41 -1.45
N GLY A 82 9.80 5.64 -0.78
CA GLY A 82 9.96 4.22 -1.07
C GLY A 82 8.69 3.42 -0.79
N LEU A 83 7.99 3.75 0.29
CA LEU A 83 6.73 3.11 0.66
C LEU A 83 5.54 3.61 -0.17
N MET A 84 5.51 4.87 -0.60
CA MET A 84 4.54 5.29 -1.63
C MET A 84 4.82 4.61 -2.97
N LEU A 85 6.05 4.67 -3.47
CA LEU A 85 6.37 4.17 -4.80
C LEU A 85 6.28 2.64 -4.86
N GLY A 86 6.85 1.94 -3.87
CA GLY A 86 6.82 0.49 -3.77
C GLY A 86 5.51 -0.05 -3.19
N GLY A 87 4.91 0.63 -2.22
CA GLY A 87 3.64 0.22 -1.62
C GLY A 87 2.44 0.47 -2.52
N LEU A 88 2.40 1.59 -3.26
CA LEU A 88 1.32 1.79 -4.25
C LEU A 88 1.50 0.87 -5.45
N ALA A 89 2.73 0.66 -5.94
CA ALA A 89 2.96 -0.30 -7.01
C ALA A 89 2.58 -1.73 -6.58
N GLY A 90 2.92 -2.12 -5.34
CA GLY A 90 2.55 -3.40 -4.76
C GLY A 90 1.05 -3.56 -4.57
N ILE A 91 0.34 -2.52 -4.09
CA ILE A 91 -1.12 -2.55 -3.93
C ILE A 91 -1.80 -2.58 -5.30
N LEU A 92 -1.35 -1.80 -6.28
CA LEU A 92 -1.96 -1.77 -7.61
C LEU A 92 -1.78 -3.11 -8.34
N PHE A 93 -0.54 -3.64 -8.37
CA PHE A 93 -0.24 -4.95 -8.93
C PHE A 93 -0.96 -6.08 -8.17
N GLY A 94 -0.97 -6.01 -6.84
CA GLY A 94 -1.69 -6.95 -5.98
C GLY A 94 -3.20 -6.89 -6.17
N SER A 95 -3.78 -5.70 -6.35
CA SER A 95 -5.23 -5.53 -6.56
C SER A 95 -5.70 -6.05 -7.91
N LEU A 96 -4.85 -5.95 -8.94
CA LEU A 96 -5.15 -6.49 -10.27
C LEU A 96 -5.13 -8.02 -10.25
N PHE A 97 -4.16 -8.61 -9.56
CA PHE A 97 -4.09 -10.05 -9.34
C PHE A 97 -5.18 -10.56 -8.37
N ALA A 98 -5.59 -9.79 -7.36
CA ALA A 98 -6.62 -10.19 -6.40
C ALA A 98 -8.00 -10.46 -7.04
N ASN A 99 -8.32 -9.78 -8.14
CA ASN A 99 -9.57 -10.01 -8.88
C ASN A 99 -9.63 -11.38 -9.60
N MET A 100 -8.50 -12.07 -9.76
CA MET A 100 -8.43 -13.44 -10.30
C MET A 100 -8.70 -14.53 -9.24
N GLY A 101 -9.14 -14.16 -8.03
CA GLY A 101 -9.42 -15.11 -6.95
C GLY A 101 -8.18 -15.88 -6.49
N ILE A 102 -8.32 -17.18 -6.22
CA ILE A 102 -7.23 -18.05 -5.71
C ILE A 102 -6.04 -18.12 -6.68
N LEU A 103 -6.30 -18.14 -8.00
CA LEU A 103 -5.25 -18.12 -9.02
C LEU A 103 -4.44 -16.81 -8.97
N GLY A 104 -5.14 -15.73 -8.65
CA GLY A 104 -4.57 -14.41 -8.41
C GLY A 104 -3.54 -14.39 -7.29
N SER A 105 -3.90 -14.99 -6.16
CA SER A 105 -3.01 -15.11 -4.99
C SER A 105 -1.79 -15.98 -5.27
N ILE A 106 -1.95 -17.11 -5.99
CA ILE A 106 -0.83 -17.98 -6.37
C ILE A 106 0.14 -17.28 -7.33
N LEU A 107 -0.36 -16.61 -8.38
CA LEU A 107 0.48 -15.89 -9.32
C LEU A 107 1.12 -14.65 -8.67
N GLY A 108 0.38 -13.91 -7.85
CA GLY A 108 0.91 -12.78 -7.09
C GLY A 108 2.05 -13.19 -6.16
N LEU A 109 1.92 -14.35 -5.49
CA LEU A 109 2.99 -14.93 -4.67
C LEU A 109 4.21 -15.29 -5.53
N LEU A 110 4.01 -15.99 -6.65
CA LEU A 110 5.08 -16.36 -7.58
C LEU A 110 5.85 -15.14 -8.08
N VAL A 111 5.15 -14.10 -8.53
CA VAL A 111 5.78 -12.87 -9.02
C VAL A 111 6.55 -12.17 -7.90
N ASN A 112 6.00 -12.12 -6.68
CA ASN A 112 6.69 -11.52 -5.54
C ASN A 112 7.99 -12.27 -5.18
N VAL A 113 7.95 -13.61 -5.13
CA VAL A 113 9.14 -14.44 -4.89
C VAL A 113 10.18 -14.22 -5.98
N PHE A 114 9.76 -14.18 -7.24
CA PHE A 114 10.66 -13.92 -8.37
C PHE A 114 11.31 -12.53 -8.28
N ALA A 115 10.54 -11.51 -7.89
CA ALA A 115 11.06 -10.16 -7.66
C ALA A 115 12.12 -10.12 -6.55
N ILE A 116 11.91 -10.86 -5.44
CA ILE A 116 12.89 -10.96 -4.35
C ILE A 116 14.18 -11.62 -4.84
N ILE A 117 14.09 -12.73 -5.59
CA ILE A 117 15.26 -13.41 -6.16
C ILE A 117 16.04 -12.48 -7.08
N ALA A 118 15.36 -11.73 -7.95
CA ALA A 118 15.99 -10.77 -8.83
C ALA A 118 16.73 -9.66 -8.07
N ILE A 119 16.10 -9.10 -7.01
CA ILE A 119 16.74 -8.10 -6.14
C ILE A 119 18.00 -8.66 -5.48
N ILE A 120 17.95 -9.88 -4.94
CA ILE A 120 19.12 -10.53 -4.33
C ILE A 120 20.24 -10.74 -5.35
N GLY A 121 19.89 -11.14 -6.58
CA GLY A 121 20.83 -11.29 -7.69
C GLY A 121 21.56 -10.00 -8.01
N VAL A 122 20.83 -8.89 -8.14
CA VAL A 122 21.41 -7.55 -8.38
C VAL A 122 22.32 -7.13 -7.24
N VAL A 123 21.90 -7.31 -5.98
CA VAL A 123 22.72 -6.96 -4.81
C VAL A 123 24.02 -7.78 -4.78
N ARG A 124 23.96 -9.10 -5.05
CA ARG A 124 25.16 -9.94 -5.17
C ARG A 124 26.09 -9.45 -6.27
N MET A 125 25.54 -9.12 -7.44
CA MET A 125 26.32 -8.66 -8.58
C MET A 125 27.05 -7.35 -8.28
N VAL A 126 26.36 -6.39 -7.65
CA VAL A 126 26.95 -5.13 -7.20
C VAL A 126 28.04 -5.39 -6.16
N TYR A 127 27.77 -6.25 -5.16
CA TYR A 127 28.75 -6.56 -4.12
C TYR A 127 30.01 -7.23 -4.68
N MET A 128 29.85 -8.19 -5.60
CA MET A 128 30.96 -8.84 -6.31
C MET A 128 31.79 -7.82 -7.10
N TYR A 129 31.14 -6.90 -7.80
CA TYR A 129 31.81 -5.84 -8.56
C TYR A 129 32.66 -4.93 -7.64
N PHE A 130 32.12 -4.51 -6.50
CA PHE A 130 32.87 -3.71 -5.52
C PHE A 130 34.00 -4.49 -4.85
N LYS A 131 33.80 -5.79 -4.57
CA LYS A 131 34.84 -6.65 -3.99
C LYS A 131 36.00 -6.88 -4.97
N LYS A 132 35.69 -7.15 -6.23
CA LYS A 132 36.69 -7.35 -7.29
C LYS A 132 37.56 -6.11 -7.49
N LYS A 133 36.95 -4.91 -7.50
CA LYS A 133 37.68 -3.64 -7.59
C LYS A 133 38.61 -3.35 -6.41
N LYS A 134 38.37 -3.96 -5.23
CA LYS A 134 39.30 -3.85 -4.09
C LYS A 134 40.47 -4.81 -4.24
N GLN A 135 40.21 -6.06 -4.65
CA GLN A 135 41.27 -7.04 -4.93
C GLN A 135 42.23 -6.55 -6.02
N ASP A 136 41.71 -6.00 -7.13
CA ASP A 136 42.55 -5.48 -8.22
C ASP A 136 43.49 -4.33 -7.74
N LYS A 137 43.08 -3.56 -6.72
CA LYS A 137 43.90 -2.49 -6.13
C LYS A 137 44.94 -3.03 -5.15
N ASP A 138 44.58 -4.05 -4.37
CA ASP A 138 45.49 -4.66 -3.39
C ASP A 138 46.57 -5.49 -4.11
N ASP A 139 46.19 -6.18 -5.19
CA ASP A 139 47.13 -6.87 -6.07
C ASP A 139 48.06 -5.89 -6.77
N MET A 140 47.60 -4.66 -7.06
CA MET A 140 48.44 -3.62 -7.65
C MET A 140 49.58 -3.13 -6.74
N HIS A 141 49.37 -3.14 -5.42
CA HIS A 141 50.39 -2.71 -4.46
C HIS A 141 51.36 -3.85 -4.09
N ARG A 142 50.98 -5.12 -4.32
CA ARG A 142 51.82 -6.29 -4.00
C ARG A 142 52.99 -6.52 -4.96
N TRP A 143 52.96 -5.98 -6.17
CA TRP A 143 54.09 -6.10 -7.13
C TRP A 143 55.03 -4.89 -7.12
N GLN A 144 54.75 -3.88 -6.30
CA GLN A 144 55.61 -2.69 -6.13
C GLN A 144 56.55 -2.79 -4.92
N ASN A 145 56.60 -3.95 -4.25
CA ASN A 145 57.43 -4.24 -3.09
C ASN A 145 58.24 -5.51 -3.34
#